data_AF-A0A2G6ERT4-F1
#
_entry.id   AF-A0A2G6ERT4-F1
#
_cell.length_a   1.000
_cell.length_b   1.000
_cell.length_c   1.000
_cell.angle_alpha   90.00
_cell.angle_beta   90.00
_cell.angle_gamma   90.00
#
_symmetry.space_group_name_H-M   'P 1'
#
loop_
_entity.id
_entity.type
_entity.pdbx_description
1 polymer ?
#
loop_
_entity_poly.entity_id
_entity_poly.type
_entity_poly.pdbx_seq_one_letter_code
_entity_poly.pdbx_strand_id
1 'polypeptide(L)'
;MMVIFVSQCERKALKRTRRVLDAFADRIGDNTWQTVITEEGLQAVKKLLRQTASKNTAVSCHWIRSRARSDLLWVVGQRNQFDFRGVVAVNRTKRNILHHEWENHWQYAGSIQIIATIAALLHDMGKTTLGFQDKLTASSLQSDPYRHEWISLKLFEVMLVGCETDEQWLSRFANIDQWLAENPLDKALKQVDRDNTSIAVMSPLAQWVAWLIISHHRLPPFKKVHFLPKEKEKLRNKTIQIKQPLEKYYGIITAFEDWVKAKKEKFKDIPSKKRNDFWRFDTLVMQSPVWQKAVKRWTKKALNDSTLMQLSQEATDKQQAISDTFLLYLSRLCLMVGDHNYSSLGDNARDKLLRKRGDEAFHHLAANTDRQTKATKQALDEHLIGVGALTAAFARKLPVIADALPALTEQQYLAQNTSIPRFKWQNKAYLLAQSLQKDSQENGFFGVNMASTGCGKTIANARIMYG
;
A
#
# COMPACT_ATOMS: atom_id res chain seq x y z
N MET A 1 -16.51 31.77 30.65
CA MET A 1 -15.09 31.88 30.30
C MET A 1 -14.89 32.93 29.21
N MET A 2 -13.77 33.63 29.19
CA MET A 2 -13.49 34.62 28.12
C MET A 2 -12.67 33.97 27.00
N VAL A 3 -13.16 34.03 25.77
CA VAL A 3 -12.54 33.36 24.62
C VAL A 3 -12.26 34.33 23.48
N ILE A 4 -11.24 34.01 22.69
CA ILE A 4 -10.91 34.66 21.42
C ILE A 4 -11.02 33.64 20.29
N PHE A 5 -11.70 34.00 19.21
CA PHE A 5 -11.70 33.26 17.96
C PHE A 5 -10.85 33.98 16.93
N VAL A 6 -9.98 33.26 16.23
CA VAL A 6 -9.18 33.78 15.12
C VAL A 6 -9.48 32.97 13.87
N SER A 7 -9.77 33.63 12.75
CA SER A 7 -10.06 32.99 11.47
C SER A 7 -8.95 33.21 10.45
N GLN A 8 -8.58 32.14 9.74
CA GLN A 8 -7.79 32.15 8.52
C GLN A 8 -8.59 31.51 7.37
N CYS A 9 -9.92 31.70 7.41
CA CYS A 9 -10.81 31.16 6.40
C CYS A 9 -10.63 31.89 5.06
N GLU A 10 -10.63 31.12 3.97
CA GLU A 10 -10.52 31.68 2.62
C GLU A 10 -11.82 31.51 1.81
N ARG A 11 -11.99 32.34 0.79
CA ARG A 11 -13.09 32.26 -0.18
C ARG A 11 -14.48 32.28 0.50
N LYS A 12 -15.41 31.43 0.05
CA LYS A 12 -16.77 31.33 0.59
C LYS A 12 -16.82 30.88 2.06
N ALA A 13 -15.76 30.26 2.58
CA ALA A 13 -15.71 29.85 4.00
C ALA A 13 -15.67 31.06 4.92
N LEU A 14 -14.98 32.13 4.52
CA LEU A 14 -14.87 33.35 5.32
C LEU A 14 -16.25 33.96 5.63
N LYS A 15 -17.08 34.17 4.60
CA LYS A 15 -18.42 34.73 4.77
C LYS A 15 -19.31 33.87 5.68
N ARG A 16 -19.19 32.55 5.59
CA ARG A 16 -19.95 31.61 6.43
C ARG A 16 -19.48 31.64 7.88
N THR A 17 -18.18 31.60 8.11
CA THR A 17 -17.58 31.68 9.44
C THR A 17 -17.93 33.00 10.13
N ARG A 18 -17.86 34.12 9.40
CA ARG A 18 -18.27 35.44 9.89
C ARG A 18 -19.72 35.42 10.37
N ARG A 19 -20.65 34.93 9.54
CA ARG A 19 -22.07 34.81 9.92
C ARG A 19 -22.29 34.00 11.19
N VAL A 20 -21.52 32.92 11.39
CA VAL A 20 -21.61 32.14 12.64
C VAL A 20 -21.03 32.94 13.80
N LEU A 21 -19.78 33.41 13.73
CA LEU A 21 -19.10 34.04 14.86
C LEU A 21 -19.73 35.39 15.27
N ASP A 22 -20.21 36.19 14.32
CA ASP A 22 -20.87 37.48 14.60
C ASP A 22 -22.17 37.30 15.41
N ALA A 23 -22.79 36.11 15.37
CA ALA A 23 -24.00 35.83 16.15
C ALA A 23 -23.72 35.50 17.62
N PHE A 24 -22.46 35.18 17.98
CA PHE A 24 -22.09 34.70 19.32
C PHE A 24 -20.99 35.54 19.99
N ALA A 25 -20.28 36.37 19.25
CA ALA A 25 -19.13 37.10 19.75
C ALA A 25 -18.95 38.46 19.07
N ASP A 26 -18.37 39.41 19.80
CA ASP A 26 -18.07 40.73 19.28
C ASP A 26 -16.86 40.66 18.37
N ARG A 27 -16.99 41.19 17.15
CA ARG A 27 -15.87 41.27 16.21
C ARG A 27 -14.98 42.44 16.60
N ILE A 28 -13.74 42.14 16.97
CA ILE A 28 -12.73 43.12 17.41
C ILE A 28 -11.61 43.33 16.39
N GLY A 29 -11.66 42.64 15.25
CA GLY A 29 -10.74 42.81 14.12
C GLY A 29 -11.27 42.09 12.88
N ASP A 30 -10.60 42.24 11.73
CA ASP A 30 -11.11 41.72 10.45
C ASP A 30 -11.45 40.22 10.47
N ASN A 31 -10.65 39.44 11.20
CA ASN A 31 -10.80 38.00 11.35
C ASN A 31 -10.66 37.55 12.82
N THR A 32 -11.06 38.41 13.76
CA THR A 32 -10.91 38.15 15.20
C THR A 32 -12.16 38.55 15.96
N TRP A 33 -12.57 37.66 16.88
CA TRP A 33 -13.74 37.86 17.73
C TRP A 33 -13.40 37.57 19.19
N GLN A 34 -14.07 38.26 20.10
CA GLN A 34 -13.93 38.06 21.54
C GLN A 34 -15.29 38.05 22.22
N THR A 35 -15.46 37.19 23.22
CA THR A 35 -16.71 37.13 24.00
C THR A 35 -16.50 36.46 25.35
N VAL A 36 -17.43 36.68 26.27
CA VAL A 36 -17.59 35.87 27.48
C VAL A 36 -18.71 34.87 27.23
N ILE A 37 -18.37 33.57 27.25
CA ILE A 37 -19.29 32.48 26.87
C ILE A 37 -19.27 31.35 27.90
N THR A 38 -20.36 30.57 27.98
CA THR A 38 -20.42 29.32 28.74
C THR A 38 -19.74 28.17 27.98
N GLU A 39 -19.45 27.05 28.65
CA GLU A 39 -18.90 25.87 27.97
C GLU A 39 -19.90 25.30 26.95
N GLU A 40 -21.19 25.25 27.30
CA GLU A 40 -22.25 24.80 26.39
C GLU A 40 -22.35 25.72 25.16
N GLY A 41 -22.27 27.03 25.37
CA GLY A 41 -22.25 28.01 24.28
C GLY A 41 -21.03 27.83 23.38
N LEU A 42 -19.86 27.55 23.97
CA LEU A 42 -18.64 27.29 23.21
C LEU A 42 -18.74 26.01 22.36
N GLN A 43 -19.32 24.95 22.91
CA GLN A 43 -19.57 23.70 22.16
C GLN A 43 -20.61 23.92 21.04
N ALA A 44 -21.62 24.75 21.26
CA ALA A 44 -22.59 25.10 20.22
C ALA A 44 -21.94 25.86 19.05
N VAL A 45 -21.10 26.86 19.34
CA VAL A 45 -20.32 27.58 18.32
C VAL A 45 -19.44 26.61 17.54
N LYS A 46 -18.72 25.73 18.24
CA LYS A 46 -17.86 24.71 17.61
C LYS A 46 -18.66 23.77 16.69
N LYS A 47 -19.86 23.37 17.10
CA LYS A 47 -20.77 22.52 16.29
C LYS A 47 -21.22 23.23 15.02
N LEU A 48 -21.66 24.49 15.11
CA LEU A 48 -22.11 25.29 13.97
C LEU A 48 -20.98 25.56 12.96
N LEU A 49 -19.77 25.86 13.46
CA LEU A 49 -18.59 26.01 12.61
C LEU A 49 -18.24 24.71 11.88
N ARG A 50 -18.37 23.55 12.54
CA ARG A 50 -18.12 22.23 11.92
C ARG A 50 -19.16 21.87 10.86
N GLN A 51 -20.43 22.21 11.05
CA GLN A 51 -21.50 21.90 10.09
C GLN A 51 -21.30 22.61 8.75
N THR A 52 -20.72 23.82 8.77
CA THR A 52 -20.48 24.63 7.57
C THR A 52 -19.03 24.60 7.09
N ALA A 53 -18.19 23.78 7.75
CA ALA A 53 -16.78 23.67 7.46
C ALA A 53 -16.54 23.12 6.05
N SER A 54 -15.56 23.71 5.37
CA SER A 54 -15.09 23.27 4.06
C SER A 54 -13.57 23.14 4.09
N LYS A 55 -12.99 22.70 2.97
CA LYS A 55 -11.53 22.68 2.82
C LYS A 55 -10.87 24.04 3.03
N ASN A 56 -11.59 25.17 2.98
CA ASN A 56 -11.04 26.52 3.18
C ASN A 56 -11.40 27.12 4.56
N THR A 57 -12.02 26.35 5.44
CA THR A 57 -12.34 26.80 6.80
C THR A 57 -11.13 26.62 7.69
N ALA A 58 -10.77 27.63 8.48
CA ALA A 58 -9.70 27.59 9.48
C ALA A 58 -10.05 28.56 10.61
N VAL A 59 -10.39 28.05 11.79
CA VAL A 59 -10.73 28.87 12.96
C VAL A 59 -10.09 28.27 14.21
N SER A 60 -9.32 29.06 14.97
CA SER A 60 -8.78 28.68 16.28
C SER A 60 -9.55 29.35 17.41
N CYS A 61 -9.78 28.63 18.51
CA CYS A 61 -10.39 29.17 19.73
C CYS A 61 -9.40 29.13 20.89
N HIS A 62 -9.20 30.29 21.53
CA HIS A 62 -8.28 30.49 22.64
C HIS A 62 -9.07 30.86 23.90
N TRP A 63 -8.76 30.23 25.03
CA TRP A 63 -9.26 30.65 26.33
C TRP A 63 -8.26 31.58 26.99
N ILE A 64 -8.67 32.81 27.27
CA ILE A 64 -7.89 33.75 28.08
C ILE A 64 -7.97 33.31 29.54
N ARG A 65 -6.86 32.80 30.08
CA ARG A 65 -6.74 32.40 31.50
C ARG A 65 -6.36 33.57 32.39
N SER A 66 -5.46 34.43 31.90
CA SER A 66 -4.98 35.62 32.58
C SER A 66 -4.49 36.64 31.55
N ARG A 67 -4.07 37.83 32.00
CA ARG A 67 -3.52 38.87 31.11
C ARG A 67 -2.30 38.41 30.29
N ALA A 68 -1.54 37.44 30.78
CA ALA A 68 -0.31 36.95 30.14
C ALA A 68 -0.44 35.54 29.54
N ARG A 69 -1.61 34.89 29.66
CA ARG A 69 -1.76 33.48 29.26
C ARG A 69 -3.09 33.21 28.56
N SER A 70 -2.99 32.65 27.36
CA SER A 70 -4.09 32.07 26.60
C SER A 70 -3.78 30.63 26.23
N ASP A 71 -4.74 29.73 26.43
CA ASP A 71 -4.60 28.32 26.04
C ASP A 71 -5.46 28.04 24.78
N LEU A 72 -4.88 27.36 23.79
CA LEU A 72 -5.64 26.86 22.63
C LEU A 72 -6.61 25.77 23.08
N LEU A 73 -7.91 25.97 22.87
CA LEU A 73 -8.93 24.96 23.17
C LEU A 73 -9.14 24.01 21.99
N TRP A 74 -9.28 24.55 20.77
CA TRP A 74 -9.50 23.75 19.57
C TRP A 74 -9.29 24.56 18.29
N VAL A 75 -9.18 23.83 17.18
CA VAL A 75 -9.19 24.36 15.81
C VAL A 75 -10.28 23.65 15.00
N VAL A 76 -11.04 24.40 14.20
CA VAL A 76 -12.00 23.86 13.23
C VAL A 76 -11.47 24.10 11.81
N GLY A 77 -11.36 23.02 11.03
CA GLY A 77 -10.94 23.04 9.64
C GLY A 77 -9.43 22.84 9.45
N GLN A 78 -8.82 23.60 8.55
CA GLN A 78 -7.40 23.55 8.20
C GLN A 78 -6.52 23.94 9.39
N ARG A 79 -5.89 22.94 10.03
CA ARG A 79 -4.96 23.15 11.15
C ARG A 79 -3.63 23.76 10.75
N ASN A 80 -3.17 23.53 9.52
CA ASN A 80 -1.90 24.06 8.99
C ASN A 80 -1.88 25.59 8.80
N GLN A 81 -3.02 26.27 9.00
CA GLN A 81 -3.10 27.73 9.06
C GLN A 81 -2.61 28.30 10.38
N PHE A 82 -2.45 27.45 11.40
CA PHE A 82 -2.05 27.82 12.74
C PHE A 82 -0.85 26.99 13.18
N ASP A 83 -0.04 27.54 14.08
CA ASP A 83 0.97 26.77 14.80
C ASP A 83 0.34 25.89 15.89
N PHE A 84 1.17 25.17 16.65
CA PHE A 84 0.71 24.29 17.73
C PHE A 84 0.01 25.02 18.87
N ARG A 85 0.25 26.34 19.02
CA ARG A 85 -0.42 27.21 19.99
C ARG A 85 -1.68 27.85 19.41
N GLY A 86 -2.02 27.60 18.15
CA GLY A 86 -3.17 28.20 17.49
C GLY A 86 -2.94 29.64 17.00
N VAL A 87 -1.68 30.07 16.95
CA VAL A 87 -1.26 31.37 16.41
C VAL A 87 -1.16 31.26 14.88
N VAL A 88 -1.52 32.32 14.16
CA VAL A 88 -1.51 32.33 12.69
C VAL A 88 -0.10 32.06 12.16
N ALA A 89 0.03 31.07 11.27
CA ALA A 89 1.30 30.76 10.62
C ALA A 89 1.66 31.86 9.61
N VAL A 90 2.63 32.71 9.92
CA VAL A 90 3.08 33.83 9.07
C VAL A 90 4.09 33.42 8.00
N ASN A 91 4.75 32.27 8.17
CA ASN A 91 5.70 31.71 7.21
C ASN A 91 5.24 30.31 6.80
N ARG A 92 5.30 30.02 5.49
CA ARG A 92 5.01 28.68 4.95
C ARG A 92 6.19 28.19 4.15
N THR A 93 6.73 27.04 4.52
CA THR A 93 7.73 26.32 3.72
C THR A 93 7.02 25.25 2.88
N LYS A 94 7.33 25.19 1.58
CA LYS A 94 6.85 24.12 0.70
C LYS A 94 7.92 23.04 0.67
N ARG A 95 7.70 21.93 1.35
CA ARG A 95 8.67 20.83 1.42
C ARG A 95 8.77 20.17 0.05
N ASN A 96 9.98 20.15 -0.53
CA ASN A 96 10.24 19.44 -1.77
C ASN A 96 10.26 17.94 -1.48
N ILE A 97 9.27 17.20 -1.98
CA ILE A 97 9.12 15.75 -1.71
C ILE A 97 10.19 14.93 -2.47
N LEU A 98 10.98 15.57 -3.35
CA LEU A 98 11.90 14.95 -4.32
C LEU A 98 13.39 15.17 -4.00
N HIS A 99 13.79 15.54 -2.79
CA HIS A 99 15.23 15.69 -2.45
C HIS A 99 15.89 14.38 -1.99
N HIS A 100 17.09 14.15 -2.51
CA HIS A 100 18.01 13.02 -2.28
C HIS A 100 18.36 12.74 -0.80
N GLU A 101 18.17 13.69 0.12
CA GLU A 101 18.55 13.50 1.54
C GLU A 101 17.80 12.34 2.22
N TRP A 102 16.58 12.02 1.79
CA TRP A 102 15.81 10.87 2.32
C TRP A 102 16.11 9.56 1.59
N GLU A 103 16.62 9.62 0.34
CA GLU A 103 17.08 8.44 -0.39
C GLU A 103 18.33 7.85 0.26
N ASN A 104 19.14 8.66 0.96
CA ASN A 104 20.35 8.22 1.65
C ASN A 104 20.11 7.10 2.68
N HIS A 105 18.90 6.96 3.25
CA HIS A 105 18.54 5.87 4.17
C HIS A 105 17.65 4.79 3.51
N TRP A 106 17.22 5.00 2.27
CA TRP A 106 16.32 4.11 1.52
C TRP A 106 17.01 3.60 0.25
N GLN A 107 18.20 3.01 0.43
CA GLN A 107 19.08 2.52 -0.65
C GLN A 107 18.32 1.72 -1.73
N TYR A 108 17.36 0.87 -1.33
CA TYR A 108 16.63 -0.01 -2.24
C TYR A 108 15.23 0.52 -2.68
N ALA A 109 14.89 1.78 -2.41
CA ALA A 109 13.59 2.33 -2.79
C ALA A 109 13.35 2.29 -4.31
N GLY A 110 14.40 2.59 -5.10
CA GLY A 110 14.37 2.48 -6.55
C GLY A 110 14.09 1.04 -7.02
N SER A 111 14.82 0.08 -6.45
CA SER A 111 14.67 -1.36 -6.72
C SER A 111 13.27 -1.87 -6.39
N ILE A 112 12.72 -1.53 -5.21
CA ILE A 112 11.34 -1.87 -4.81
C ILE A 112 10.33 -1.29 -5.80
N GLN A 113 10.50 -0.01 -6.17
CA GLN A 113 9.60 0.64 -7.13
C GLN A 113 9.60 -0.11 -8.47
N ILE A 114 10.78 -0.42 -9.01
CA ILE A 114 10.93 -1.06 -10.31
C ILE A 114 10.30 -2.46 -10.31
N ILE A 115 10.72 -3.33 -9.39
CA ILE A 115 10.26 -4.72 -9.35
C ILE A 115 8.77 -4.83 -9.02
N ALA A 116 8.26 -4.04 -8.06
CA ALA A 116 6.83 -4.01 -7.78
C ALA A 116 6.01 -3.54 -9.00
N THR A 117 6.53 -2.58 -9.77
CA THR A 117 5.83 -2.08 -10.96
C THR A 117 5.87 -3.06 -12.11
N ILE A 118 6.99 -3.76 -12.33
CA ILE A 118 7.06 -4.85 -13.31
C ILE A 118 6.07 -5.96 -12.92
N ALA A 119 6.05 -6.39 -11.66
CA ALA A 119 5.08 -7.36 -11.19
C ALA A 119 3.63 -6.88 -11.36
N ALA A 120 3.34 -5.60 -11.13
CA ALA A 120 2.02 -5.01 -11.39
C ALA A 120 1.59 -5.08 -12.85
N LEU A 121 2.50 -4.92 -13.80
CA LEU A 121 2.20 -5.07 -15.23
C LEU A 121 1.92 -6.53 -15.62
N LEU A 122 2.33 -7.51 -14.79
CA LEU A 122 2.26 -8.94 -15.07
C LEU A 122 1.21 -9.69 -14.24
N HIS A 123 0.81 -9.17 -13.07
CA HIS A 123 0.08 -9.93 -12.04
C HIS A 123 -1.24 -10.55 -12.52
N ASP A 124 -1.94 -9.88 -13.43
CA ASP A 124 -3.29 -10.21 -13.89
C ASP A 124 -3.36 -10.63 -15.36
N MET A 125 -2.22 -10.92 -16.02
CA MET A 125 -2.22 -11.40 -17.41
C MET A 125 -3.10 -12.66 -17.60
N GLY A 126 -3.17 -13.53 -16.59
CA GLY A 126 -4.02 -14.73 -16.59
C GLY A 126 -5.53 -14.46 -16.69
N LYS A 127 -5.98 -13.21 -16.51
CA LYS A 127 -7.37 -12.80 -16.75
C LYS A 127 -7.73 -12.78 -18.25
N THR A 128 -6.74 -12.82 -19.14
CA THR A 128 -6.96 -12.88 -20.60
C THR A 128 -7.56 -14.20 -21.09
N THR A 129 -7.68 -15.21 -20.21
CA THR A 129 -8.23 -16.52 -20.55
C THR A 129 -9.71 -16.47 -20.89
N LEU A 130 -10.13 -17.31 -21.84
CA LEU A 130 -11.55 -17.46 -22.19
C LEU A 130 -12.40 -17.77 -20.96
N GLY A 131 -11.94 -18.72 -20.12
CA GLY A 131 -12.65 -19.10 -18.90
C GLY A 131 -12.84 -17.96 -17.90
N PHE A 132 -11.87 -17.04 -17.79
CA PHE A 132 -12.01 -15.86 -16.93
C PHE A 132 -12.94 -14.82 -17.54
N GLN A 133 -12.83 -14.54 -18.84
CA GLN A 133 -13.71 -13.59 -19.54
C GLN A 133 -15.18 -14.05 -19.53
N ASP A 134 -15.43 -15.33 -19.80
CA ASP A 134 -16.77 -15.94 -19.72
C ASP A 134 -17.33 -15.84 -18.30
N LYS A 135 -16.48 -16.03 -17.29
CA LYS A 135 -16.89 -15.92 -15.88
C LYS A 135 -17.33 -14.49 -15.50
N LEU A 136 -16.69 -13.46 -16.05
CA LEU A 136 -17.05 -12.08 -15.74
C LEU A 136 -18.47 -11.72 -16.20
N THR A 137 -18.92 -12.34 -17.30
CA THR A 137 -20.26 -12.12 -17.88
C THR A 137 -21.30 -13.12 -17.37
N ALA A 138 -20.87 -14.31 -16.91
CA ALA A 138 -21.78 -15.33 -16.40
C ALA A 138 -22.39 -14.99 -15.02
N SER A 139 -23.68 -15.31 -14.87
CA SER A 139 -24.42 -15.12 -13.60
C SER A 139 -24.08 -16.13 -12.50
N SER A 140 -23.32 -17.20 -12.82
CA SER A 140 -23.06 -18.31 -11.90
C SER A 140 -21.75 -18.15 -11.14
N LEU A 141 -21.77 -18.36 -9.82
CA LEU A 141 -20.60 -18.33 -8.93
C LEU A 141 -19.74 -19.61 -9.04
N GLN A 142 -19.31 -19.97 -10.25
CA GLN A 142 -18.38 -21.09 -10.43
C GLN A 142 -16.97 -20.72 -9.95
N SER A 143 -16.34 -21.64 -9.22
CA SER A 143 -14.95 -21.50 -8.77
C SER A 143 -14.01 -21.67 -9.95
N ASP A 144 -12.93 -20.89 -9.98
CA ASP A 144 -11.88 -21.06 -10.99
C ASP A 144 -11.13 -22.37 -10.74
N PRO A 145 -10.85 -23.20 -11.76
CA PRO A 145 -10.02 -24.40 -11.61
C PRO A 145 -8.60 -24.03 -11.13
N TYR A 146 -8.05 -22.99 -11.74
CA TYR A 146 -6.82 -22.31 -11.33
C TYR A 146 -7.10 -20.81 -11.25
N ARG A 147 -6.62 -20.16 -10.19
CA ARG A 147 -6.74 -18.72 -10.07
C ARG A 147 -5.85 -18.00 -11.09
N HIS A 148 -6.27 -16.81 -11.51
CA HIS A 148 -5.62 -16.06 -12.59
C HIS A 148 -4.17 -15.72 -12.27
N GLU A 149 -3.80 -15.48 -11.01
CA GLU A 149 -2.40 -15.23 -10.61
C GLU A 149 -1.46 -16.40 -10.91
N TRP A 150 -1.95 -17.64 -10.86
CA TRP A 150 -1.17 -18.81 -11.21
C TRP A 150 -0.97 -18.90 -12.72
N ILE A 151 -2.01 -18.59 -13.50
CA ILE A 151 -1.92 -18.53 -14.96
C ILE A 151 -1.01 -17.38 -15.41
N SER A 152 -1.02 -16.24 -14.72
CA SER A 152 -0.06 -15.15 -14.92
C SER A 152 1.38 -15.60 -14.69
N LEU A 153 1.64 -16.40 -13.64
CA LEU A 153 2.94 -17.03 -13.43
C LEU A 153 3.31 -17.95 -14.59
N LYS A 154 2.38 -18.77 -15.09
CA LYS A 154 2.62 -19.67 -16.23
C LYS A 154 2.97 -18.93 -17.52
N LEU A 155 2.27 -17.82 -17.79
CA LEU A 155 2.62 -16.94 -18.90
C LEU A 155 4.02 -16.34 -18.70
N PHE A 156 4.35 -15.93 -17.47
CA PHE A 156 5.67 -15.41 -17.16
C PHE A 156 6.77 -16.46 -17.36
N GLU A 157 6.59 -17.69 -16.88
CA GLU A 157 7.51 -18.82 -17.11
C GLU A 157 7.77 -19.05 -18.60
N VAL A 158 6.72 -19.10 -19.42
CA VAL A 158 6.83 -19.26 -20.87
C VAL A 158 7.64 -18.11 -21.49
N MET A 159 7.41 -16.88 -21.05
CA MET A 159 8.16 -15.71 -21.53
C MET A 159 9.63 -15.71 -21.11
N LEU A 160 10.00 -16.48 -20.09
CA LEU A 160 11.38 -16.63 -19.61
C LEU A 160 12.13 -17.82 -20.24
N VAL A 161 11.47 -18.70 -21.00
CA VAL A 161 12.15 -19.87 -21.61
C VAL A 161 13.36 -19.41 -22.43
N GLY A 162 14.52 -20.01 -22.17
CA GLY A 162 15.79 -19.66 -22.80
C GLY A 162 16.47 -18.38 -22.27
N CYS A 163 15.99 -17.80 -21.17
CA CYS A 163 16.71 -16.78 -20.40
C CYS A 163 17.33 -17.43 -19.16
N GLU A 164 18.65 -17.31 -19.03
CA GLU A 164 19.44 -17.80 -17.90
C GLU A 164 19.77 -16.69 -16.90
N THR A 165 19.80 -15.43 -17.35
CA THR A 165 20.19 -14.26 -16.54
C THR A 165 19.11 -13.19 -16.47
N ASP A 166 19.19 -12.32 -15.45
CA ASP A 166 18.24 -11.22 -15.31
C ASP A 166 18.35 -10.21 -16.47
N GLU A 167 19.56 -9.95 -16.96
CA GLU A 167 19.84 -9.10 -18.11
C GLU A 167 19.15 -9.63 -19.37
N GLN A 168 19.18 -10.94 -19.61
CA GLN A 168 18.57 -11.55 -20.79
C GLN A 168 17.06 -11.37 -20.83
N TRP A 169 16.34 -11.70 -19.75
CA TRP A 169 14.88 -11.56 -19.77
C TRP A 169 14.44 -10.10 -19.71
N LEU A 170 15.16 -9.23 -18.99
CA LEU A 170 14.88 -7.80 -18.97
C LEU A 170 15.09 -7.18 -20.36
N SER A 171 16.16 -7.57 -21.07
CA SER A 171 16.44 -7.12 -22.44
C SER A 171 15.41 -7.65 -23.44
N ARG A 172 14.95 -8.90 -23.27
CA ARG A 172 13.82 -9.44 -24.03
C ARG A 172 12.56 -8.62 -23.80
N PHE A 173 12.22 -8.30 -22.55
CA PHE A 173 11.02 -7.52 -22.23
C PHE A 173 11.14 -6.06 -22.68
N ALA A 174 12.36 -5.52 -22.76
CA ALA A 174 12.64 -4.21 -23.36
C ALA A 174 12.34 -4.15 -24.86
N ASN A 175 12.25 -5.32 -25.53
CA ASN A 175 11.94 -5.53 -26.94
C ASN A 175 10.80 -6.56 -27.10
N ILE A 176 9.84 -6.55 -26.17
CA ILE A 176 8.84 -7.63 -26.03
C ILE A 176 7.95 -7.83 -27.27
N ASP A 177 7.72 -6.78 -28.04
CA ASP A 177 6.91 -6.79 -29.26
C ASP A 177 7.50 -7.69 -30.34
N GLN A 178 8.81 -7.57 -30.60
CA GLN A 178 9.49 -8.42 -31.57
C GLN A 178 9.43 -9.89 -31.12
N TRP A 179 9.73 -10.13 -29.85
CA TRP A 179 9.73 -11.49 -29.31
C TRP A 179 8.33 -12.13 -29.35
N LEU A 180 7.26 -11.39 -29.02
CA LEU A 180 5.88 -11.88 -29.06
C LEU A 180 5.39 -12.17 -30.48
N ALA A 181 5.90 -11.45 -31.49
CA ALA A 181 5.56 -11.71 -32.89
C ALA A 181 6.10 -13.07 -33.37
N GLU A 182 7.27 -13.47 -32.87
CA GLU A 182 7.95 -14.73 -33.23
C GLU A 182 7.58 -15.90 -32.31
N ASN A 183 7.09 -15.63 -31.09
CA ASN A 183 6.85 -16.63 -30.05
C ASN A 183 5.38 -16.61 -29.58
N PRO A 184 4.47 -17.26 -30.32
CA PRO A 184 3.05 -17.28 -29.97
C PRO A 184 2.80 -18.05 -28.66
N LEU A 185 2.40 -17.31 -27.62
CA LEU A 185 2.25 -17.82 -26.25
C LEU A 185 1.16 -18.90 -26.10
N ASP A 186 0.15 -18.91 -26.97
CA ASP A 186 -0.97 -19.85 -26.91
C ASP A 186 -0.53 -21.30 -27.16
N LYS A 187 0.48 -21.50 -28.01
CA LYS A 187 1.05 -22.82 -28.30
C LYS A 187 1.91 -23.31 -27.13
N ALA A 188 2.78 -22.44 -26.63
CA ALA A 188 3.67 -22.78 -25.52
C ALA A 188 2.90 -23.09 -24.24
N LEU A 189 1.84 -22.33 -23.92
CA LEU A 189 1.05 -22.56 -22.71
C LEU A 189 0.26 -23.87 -22.74
N LYS A 190 -0.03 -24.45 -23.91
CA LYS A 190 -0.69 -25.77 -23.98
C LYS A 190 0.22 -26.91 -23.51
N GLN A 191 1.54 -26.70 -23.53
CA GLN A 191 2.54 -27.71 -23.22
C GLN A 191 3.07 -27.61 -21.78
N VAL A 192 2.70 -26.57 -21.02
CA VAL A 192 3.21 -26.39 -19.66
C VAL A 192 2.59 -27.39 -18.69
N ASP A 193 3.39 -27.80 -17.71
CA ASP A 193 2.86 -28.41 -16.49
C ASP A 193 1.99 -27.38 -15.75
N ARG A 194 0.71 -27.71 -15.57
CA ARG A 194 -0.28 -26.84 -14.93
C ARG A 194 -0.13 -26.77 -13.42
N ASP A 195 0.46 -27.79 -12.80
CA ASP A 195 0.53 -27.94 -11.35
C ASP A 195 1.90 -27.55 -10.78
N ASN A 196 2.99 -27.91 -11.46
CA ASN A 196 4.36 -27.63 -10.98
C ASN A 196 4.90 -26.34 -11.59
N THR A 197 5.86 -25.67 -10.96
CA THR A 197 6.46 -24.42 -11.44
C THR A 197 7.98 -24.48 -11.46
N SER A 198 8.60 -23.64 -12.29
CA SER A 198 10.05 -23.54 -12.50
C SER A 198 10.65 -22.30 -11.82
N ILE A 199 10.00 -21.72 -10.79
CA ILE A 199 10.56 -20.54 -10.08
C ILE A 199 11.99 -20.81 -9.59
N ALA A 200 12.27 -22.02 -9.08
CA ALA A 200 13.58 -22.37 -8.54
C ALA A 200 14.75 -22.18 -9.52
N VAL A 201 14.49 -22.29 -10.83
CA VAL A 201 15.51 -22.16 -11.88
C VAL A 201 15.51 -20.79 -12.56
N MET A 202 14.61 -19.88 -12.18
CA MET A 202 14.62 -18.50 -12.66
C MET A 202 15.78 -17.71 -12.05
N SER A 203 16.25 -16.69 -12.75
CA SER A 203 17.21 -15.71 -12.23
C SER A 203 16.63 -14.92 -11.04
N PRO A 204 17.47 -14.34 -10.15
CA PRO A 204 17.01 -13.78 -8.87
C PRO A 204 15.92 -12.71 -8.95
N LEU A 205 15.98 -11.76 -9.91
CA LEU A 205 14.92 -10.75 -10.06
C LEU A 205 13.65 -11.36 -10.65
N ALA A 206 13.77 -12.32 -11.56
CA ALA A 206 12.62 -13.07 -12.06
C ALA A 206 11.92 -13.87 -10.94
N GLN A 207 12.68 -14.47 -10.01
CA GLN A 207 12.12 -15.11 -8.82
C GLN A 207 11.33 -14.14 -7.94
N TRP A 208 11.87 -12.93 -7.74
CA TRP A 208 11.19 -11.87 -6.98
C TRP A 208 9.88 -11.45 -7.66
N VAL A 209 9.89 -11.21 -8.98
CA VAL A 209 8.69 -10.90 -9.76
C VAL A 209 7.68 -12.04 -9.67
N ALA A 210 8.11 -13.30 -9.86
CA ALA A 210 7.25 -14.47 -9.78
C ALA A 210 6.58 -14.59 -8.41
N TRP A 211 7.32 -14.39 -7.32
CA TRP A 211 6.78 -14.39 -5.96
C TRP A 211 5.74 -13.30 -5.75
N LEU A 212 5.96 -12.09 -6.29
CA LEU A 212 4.96 -11.01 -6.23
C LEU A 212 3.69 -11.37 -7.00
N ILE A 213 3.81 -11.95 -8.19
CA ILE A 213 2.68 -12.39 -9.01
C ILE A 213 1.83 -13.40 -8.24
N ILE A 214 2.40 -14.47 -7.69
CA ILE A 214 1.59 -15.50 -7.01
C ILE A 214 1.11 -15.11 -5.62
N SER A 215 1.71 -14.10 -5.00
CA SER A 215 1.40 -13.73 -3.62
C SER A 215 0.49 -12.52 -3.47
N HIS A 216 0.17 -11.78 -4.55
CA HIS A 216 -0.56 -10.51 -4.43
C HIS A 216 -1.96 -10.65 -3.83
N HIS A 217 -2.66 -11.78 -4.06
CA HIS A 217 -3.92 -12.08 -3.35
C HIS A 217 -3.70 -12.78 -2.01
N ARG A 218 -2.92 -13.86 -2.01
CA ARG A 218 -2.69 -14.72 -0.84
C ARG A 218 -1.26 -15.23 -0.84
N LEU A 219 -0.63 -15.27 0.33
CA LEU A 219 0.70 -15.85 0.47
C LEU A 219 0.70 -17.35 0.09
N PRO A 220 1.78 -17.82 -0.56
CA PRO A 220 1.89 -19.22 -0.91
C PRO A 220 2.04 -20.07 0.38
N PRO A 221 1.31 -21.19 0.52
CA PRO A 221 1.40 -22.02 1.70
C PRO A 221 2.68 -22.85 1.68
N PHE A 222 3.22 -23.19 2.85
CA PHE A 222 4.43 -24.00 2.94
C PHE A 222 4.25 -25.43 2.36
N LYS A 223 3.11 -26.06 2.64
CA LYS A 223 2.76 -27.42 2.16
C LYS A 223 1.29 -27.58 1.75
N LYS A 224 0.40 -26.91 2.47
CA LYS A 224 -1.04 -26.86 2.21
C LYS A 224 -1.66 -25.71 2.99
N VAL A 225 -2.86 -25.30 2.60
CA VAL A 225 -3.56 -24.19 3.24
C VAL A 225 -4.11 -24.58 4.61
N HIS A 226 -4.62 -25.82 4.74
CA HIS A 226 -5.28 -26.29 5.96
C HIS A 226 -4.49 -27.45 6.60
N PHE A 227 -3.88 -27.19 7.76
CA PHE A 227 -3.24 -28.21 8.59
C PHE A 227 -4.26 -28.95 9.46
N LEU A 228 -4.15 -30.28 9.53
CA LEU A 228 -4.92 -31.12 10.44
C LEU A 228 -4.47 -30.90 11.90
N PRO A 229 -5.31 -31.20 12.91
CA PRO A 229 -4.96 -31.01 14.32
C PRO A 229 -3.62 -31.64 14.72
N LYS A 230 -3.36 -32.89 14.29
CA LYS A 230 -2.09 -33.60 14.54
C LYS A 230 -0.87 -32.89 13.94
N GLU A 231 -1.01 -32.25 12.79
CA GLU A 231 0.09 -31.51 12.15
C GLU A 231 0.33 -30.16 12.83
N LYS A 232 -0.74 -29.50 13.30
CA LYS A 232 -0.62 -28.30 14.14
C LYS A 232 0.13 -28.59 15.44
N GLU A 233 -0.13 -29.75 16.04
CA GLU A 233 0.61 -30.22 17.22
C GLU A 233 2.09 -30.46 16.90
N LYS A 234 2.39 -31.15 15.79
CA LYS A 234 3.78 -31.33 15.31
C LYS A 234 4.51 -30.01 15.08
N LEU A 235 3.83 -29.01 14.50
CA LEU A 235 4.37 -27.66 14.31
C LEU A 235 4.67 -26.97 15.65
N ARG A 236 3.75 -27.05 16.63
CA ARG A 236 3.95 -26.49 17.98
C ARG A 236 5.15 -27.12 18.67
N ASN A 237 5.34 -28.42 18.50
CA ASN A 237 6.45 -29.18 19.08
C ASN A 237 7.73 -29.08 18.23
N LYS A 238 7.78 -28.22 17.19
CA LYS A 238 8.93 -27.99 16.30
C LYS A 238 9.48 -29.25 15.62
N THR A 239 8.65 -30.28 15.46
CA THR A 239 9.04 -31.54 14.80
C THR A 239 8.98 -31.45 13.26
N ILE A 240 8.49 -30.32 12.72
CA ILE A 240 8.51 -30.01 11.29
C ILE A 240 9.42 -28.79 11.10
N GLN A 241 10.49 -28.94 10.31
CA GLN A 241 11.38 -27.84 9.96
C GLN A 241 10.72 -26.93 8.91
N ILE A 242 10.20 -25.80 9.37
CA ILE A 242 9.55 -24.77 8.54
C ILE A 242 10.51 -23.67 8.06
N LYS A 243 11.69 -23.53 8.69
CA LYS A 243 12.70 -22.56 8.28
C LYS A 243 13.55 -23.19 7.18
N GLN A 244 13.31 -22.74 5.94
CA GLN A 244 14.09 -23.14 4.77
C GLN A 244 14.44 -21.89 3.96
N PRO A 245 15.61 -21.90 3.28
CA PRO A 245 15.94 -20.87 2.30
C PRO A 245 14.87 -20.77 1.20
N LEU A 246 14.70 -19.57 0.65
CA LEU A 246 13.61 -19.26 -0.25
C LEU A 246 13.75 -20.00 -1.60
N GLU A 247 14.97 -20.18 -2.09
CA GLU A 247 15.29 -20.95 -3.28
C GLU A 247 14.89 -22.44 -3.15
N LYS A 248 15.06 -23.03 -1.96
CA LYS A 248 14.57 -24.40 -1.70
C LYS A 248 13.05 -24.45 -1.66
N TYR A 249 12.42 -23.42 -1.09
CA TYR A 249 10.97 -23.32 -1.09
C TYR A 249 10.40 -23.20 -2.52
N TYR A 250 11.06 -22.44 -3.40
CA TYR A 250 10.68 -22.36 -4.81
C TYR A 250 10.80 -23.70 -5.54
N GLY A 251 11.64 -24.63 -5.08
CA GLY A 251 11.74 -25.98 -5.63
C GLY A 251 10.59 -26.92 -5.26
N ILE A 252 9.81 -26.58 -4.23
CA ILE A 252 8.70 -27.42 -3.74
C ILE A 252 7.32 -26.79 -3.93
N ILE A 253 7.27 -25.53 -4.35
CA ILE A 253 6.00 -24.82 -4.55
C ILE A 253 5.27 -25.38 -5.76
N THR A 254 3.98 -25.64 -5.60
CA THR A 254 3.10 -26.16 -6.67
C THR A 254 1.73 -25.50 -6.54
N ALA A 255 0.83 -25.78 -7.47
CA ALA A 255 -0.55 -25.34 -7.44
C ALA A 255 -1.34 -26.04 -6.31
N PHE A 256 -1.12 -25.62 -5.06
CA PHE A 256 -1.80 -26.20 -3.91
C PHE A 256 -3.31 -25.95 -3.96
N GLU A 257 -4.08 -26.97 -3.57
CA GLU A 257 -5.52 -26.87 -3.36
C GLU A 257 -5.84 -25.81 -2.29
N ASP A 258 -6.97 -25.12 -2.46
CA ASP A 258 -7.44 -23.99 -1.63
C ASP A 258 -6.57 -22.72 -1.66
N TRP A 259 -5.42 -22.76 -2.33
CA TRP A 259 -4.60 -21.58 -2.57
C TRP A 259 -4.87 -21.04 -3.97
N VAL A 260 -4.25 -21.65 -4.99
CA VAL A 260 -4.41 -21.26 -6.41
C VAL A 260 -5.14 -22.30 -7.23
N LYS A 261 -5.31 -23.53 -6.73
CA LYS A 261 -6.05 -24.60 -7.37
C LYS A 261 -7.34 -24.90 -6.62
N ALA A 262 -8.43 -25.15 -7.35
CA ALA A 262 -9.68 -25.60 -6.73
C ALA A 262 -9.52 -26.99 -6.09
N LYS A 263 -10.26 -27.24 -4.99
CA LYS A 263 -10.34 -28.56 -4.36
C LYS A 263 -10.75 -29.63 -5.36
N LYS A 264 -10.25 -30.86 -5.17
CA LYS A 264 -10.54 -31.99 -6.05
C LYS A 264 -12.03 -32.24 -6.30
N GLU A 265 -12.90 -32.08 -5.30
CA GLU A 265 -14.35 -32.28 -5.48
C GLU A 265 -14.92 -31.22 -6.43
N LYS A 266 -14.69 -29.94 -6.14
CA LYS A 266 -15.12 -28.83 -7.01
C LYS A 266 -14.47 -28.88 -8.38
N PHE A 267 -13.23 -29.35 -8.47
CA PHE A 267 -12.51 -29.48 -9.73
C PHE A 267 -13.09 -30.57 -10.65
N LYS A 268 -13.69 -31.62 -10.07
CA LYS A 268 -14.45 -32.64 -10.82
C LYS A 268 -15.80 -32.11 -11.31
N ASP A 269 -16.44 -31.23 -10.55
CA ASP A 269 -17.72 -30.61 -10.91
C ASP A 269 -17.60 -29.63 -12.09
N ILE A 270 -16.39 -29.16 -12.40
CA ILE A 270 -16.16 -28.26 -13.54
C ILE A 270 -15.98 -29.11 -14.82
N PRO A 271 -16.84 -28.94 -15.84
CA PRO A 271 -16.74 -29.66 -17.11
C PRO A 271 -15.35 -29.50 -17.75
N SER A 272 -14.84 -30.57 -18.36
CA SER A 272 -13.48 -30.59 -18.94
C SER A 272 -13.23 -29.45 -19.93
N LYS A 273 -14.21 -29.12 -20.78
CA LYS A 273 -14.16 -27.97 -21.70
C LYS A 273 -13.92 -26.65 -20.95
N LYS A 274 -14.76 -26.36 -19.95
CA LYS A 274 -14.63 -25.16 -19.10
C LYS A 274 -13.28 -25.10 -18.40
N ARG A 275 -12.73 -26.23 -17.92
CA ARG A 275 -11.38 -26.25 -17.33
C ARG A 275 -10.30 -25.87 -18.34
N ASN A 276 -10.41 -26.33 -19.57
CA ASN A 276 -9.47 -26.01 -20.63
C ASN A 276 -9.61 -24.57 -21.13
N ASP A 277 -10.79 -23.96 -21.02
CA ASP A 277 -10.99 -22.55 -21.41
C ASP A 277 -10.19 -21.58 -20.49
N PHE A 278 -9.83 -21.97 -19.27
CA PHE A 278 -8.86 -21.25 -18.42
C PHE A 278 -7.39 -21.38 -18.89
N TRP A 279 -7.12 -22.13 -19.96
CA TRP A 279 -5.80 -22.29 -20.56
C TRP A 279 -5.81 -21.97 -22.05
N ARG A 280 -6.86 -21.29 -22.51
CA ARG A 280 -7.06 -20.89 -23.91
C ARG A 280 -7.29 -19.39 -23.98
N PHE A 281 -6.91 -18.84 -25.13
CA PHE A 281 -6.94 -17.43 -25.42
C PHE A 281 -7.56 -17.23 -26.79
N ASP A 282 -8.28 -16.13 -26.94
CA ASP A 282 -8.65 -15.59 -28.25
C ASP A 282 -7.82 -14.34 -28.54
N THR A 283 -7.78 -13.42 -27.57
CA THR A 283 -6.87 -12.27 -27.56
C THR A 283 -5.97 -12.32 -26.33
N LEU A 284 -4.70 -11.94 -26.49
CA LEU A 284 -3.73 -11.83 -25.41
C LEU A 284 -3.51 -10.37 -25.05
N VAL A 285 -3.77 -9.97 -23.80
CA VAL A 285 -3.51 -8.59 -23.36
C VAL A 285 -2.06 -8.13 -23.59
N MET A 286 -1.10 -9.08 -23.60
CA MET A 286 0.31 -8.80 -23.88
C MET A 286 0.57 -8.29 -25.30
N GLN A 287 -0.39 -8.44 -26.23
CA GLN A 287 -0.32 -7.86 -27.57
C GLN A 287 -0.72 -6.37 -27.60
N SER A 288 -1.26 -5.80 -26.51
CA SER A 288 -1.60 -4.37 -26.42
C SER A 288 -0.34 -3.50 -26.52
N PRO A 289 -0.20 -2.64 -27.55
CA PRO A 289 0.93 -1.74 -27.69
C PRO A 289 1.11 -0.79 -26.50
N VAL A 290 0.00 -0.38 -25.87
CA VAL A 290 0.02 0.49 -24.68
C VAL A 290 0.62 -0.24 -23.48
N TRP A 291 0.23 -1.50 -23.27
CA TRP A 291 0.82 -2.35 -22.23
C TRP A 291 2.30 -2.63 -22.50
N GLN A 292 2.65 -3.02 -23.74
CA GLN A 292 4.03 -3.29 -24.13
C GLN A 292 4.93 -2.07 -23.91
N LYS A 293 4.46 -0.86 -24.25
CA LYS A 293 5.19 0.39 -23.99
C LYS A 293 5.51 0.58 -22.50
N ALA A 294 4.58 0.22 -21.61
CA ALA A 294 4.79 0.30 -20.17
C ALA A 294 5.83 -0.73 -19.71
N VAL A 295 5.74 -1.98 -20.17
CA VAL A 295 6.72 -3.04 -19.87
C VAL A 295 8.11 -2.64 -20.34
N LYS A 296 8.27 -2.25 -21.61
CA LYS A 296 9.54 -1.81 -22.18
C LYS A 296 10.19 -0.69 -21.37
N ARG A 297 9.38 0.28 -20.93
CA ARG A 297 9.87 1.40 -20.10
C ARG A 297 10.45 0.91 -18.77
N TRP A 298 9.73 0.03 -18.07
CA TRP A 298 10.13 -0.39 -16.73
C TRP A 298 11.26 -1.41 -16.73
N THR A 299 11.35 -2.27 -17.75
CA THR A 299 12.50 -3.18 -17.88
C THR A 299 13.76 -2.46 -18.35
N LYS A 300 13.65 -1.46 -19.24
CA LYS A 300 14.78 -0.55 -19.52
C LYS A 300 15.22 0.21 -18.28
N LYS A 301 14.29 0.61 -17.42
CA LYS A 301 14.64 1.22 -16.13
C LYS A 301 15.37 0.23 -15.22
N ALA A 302 14.93 -1.04 -15.17
CA ALA A 302 15.59 -2.08 -14.39
C ALA A 302 17.04 -2.33 -14.85
N LEU A 303 17.26 -2.48 -16.16
CA LEU A 303 18.59 -2.68 -16.75
C LEU A 303 19.56 -1.53 -16.42
N ASN A 304 19.06 -0.32 -16.27
CA ASN A 304 19.86 0.87 -15.99
C ASN A 304 19.96 1.21 -14.49
N ASP A 305 19.35 0.42 -13.60
CA ASP A 305 19.39 0.64 -12.16
C ASP A 305 20.53 -0.18 -11.54
N SER A 306 21.65 0.48 -11.25
CA SER A 306 22.87 -0.19 -10.77
C SER A 306 22.66 -0.92 -9.45
N THR A 307 21.85 -0.38 -8.55
CA THR A 307 21.57 -1.01 -7.25
C THR A 307 20.76 -2.29 -7.42
N LEU A 308 19.75 -2.29 -8.29
CA LEU A 308 18.95 -3.47 -8.61
C LEU A 308 19.78 -4.56 -9.31
N MET A 309 20.62 -4.18 -10.29
CA MET A 309 21.47 -5.13 -10.99
C MET A 309 22.58 -5.68 -10.08
N GLN A 310 23.11 -4.89 -9.15
CA GLN A 310 24.02 -5.38 -8.12
C GLN A 310 23.34 -6.41 -7.20
N LEU A 311 22.10 -6.17 -6.76
CA LEU A 311 21.34 -7.16 -5.99
C LEU A 311 21.15 -8.48 -6.75
N SER A 312 20.89 -8.41 -8.07
CA SER A 312 20.81 -9.58 -8.94
C SER A 312 22.14 -10.33 -8.98
N GLN A 313 23.24 -9.62 -9.26
CA GLN A 313 24.57 -10.22 -9.36
C GLN A 313 24.99 -10.88 -8.04
N GLU A 314 24.83 -10.19 -6.91
CA GLU A 314 25.18 -10.73 -5.59
C GLU A 314 24.37 -12.00 -5.25
N ALA A 315 23.09 -12.04 -5.63
CA ALA A 315 22.24 -13.20 -5.43
C ALA A 315 22.65 -14.37 -6.34
N THR A 316 22.98 -14.09 -7.60
CA THR A 316 23.53 -15.05 -8.56
C THR A 316 24.86 -15.64 -8.07
N ASP A 317 25.81 -14.81 -7.64
CA ASP A 317 27.13 -15.23 -7.15
C ASP A 317 27.02 -16.15 -5.93
N LYS A 318 26.04 -15.86 -5.05
CA LYS A 318 25.75 -16.67 -3.87
C LYS A 318 24.88 -17.90 -4.18
N GLN A 319 24.40 -18.05 -5.41
CA GLN A 319 23.43 -19.06 -5.84
C GLN A 319 22.18 -19.08 -4.94
N GLN A 320 21.65 -17.90 -4.63
CA GLN A 320 20.54 -17.71 -3.70
C GLN A 320 19.44 -16.83 -4.29
N ALA A 321 18.22 -17.02 -3.78
CA ALA A 321 17.13 -16.10 -4.06
C ALA A 321 17.30 -14.80 -3.27
N ILE A 322 16.83 -13.68 -3.83
CA ILE A 322 16.64 -12.44 -3.06
C ILE A 322 15.54 -12.69 -2.03
N SER A 323 15.95 -12.87 -0.77
CA SER A 323 15.09 -13.30 0.33
C SER A 323 14.97 -12.28 1.45
N ASP A 324 15.45 -11.06 1.23
CA ASP A 324 15.28 -9.96 2.17
C ASP A 324 13.78 -9.67 2.38
N THR A 325 13.35 -9.80 3.64
CA THR A 325 11.93 -9.69 4.01
C THR A 325 11.40 -8.27 3.78
N PHE A 326 12.23 -7.25 3.98
CA PHE A 326 11.81 -5.86 3.79
C PHE A 326 11.56 -5.59 2.30
N LEU A 327 12.48 -6.01 1.42
CA LEU A 327 12.35 -5.88 -0.03
C LEU A 327 11.10 -6.59 -0.56
N LEU A 328 10.91 -7.86 -0.20
CA LEU A 328 9.78 -8.67 -0.64
C LEU A 328 8.45 -8.07 -0.16
N TYR A 329 8.29 -7.83 1.14
CA TYR A 329 7.00 -7.42 1.69
C TYR A 329 6.63 -5.97 1.34
N LEU A 330 7.59 -5.05 1.22
CA LEU A 330 7.28 -3.69 0.75
C LEU A 330 6.91 -3.67 -0.73
N SER A 331 7.56 -4.48 -1.56
CA SER A 331 7.15 -4.62 -2.96
C SER A 331 5.74 -5.19 -3.08
N ARG A 332 5.42 -6.21 -2.26
CA ARG A 332 4.08 -6.79 -2.19
C ARG A 332 3.04 -5.78 -1.69
N LEU A 333 3.38 -4.98 -0.67
CA LEU A 333 2.53 -3.90 -0.18
C LEU A 333 2.23 -2.90 -1.29
N CYS A 334 3.26 -2.47 -2.05
CA CYS A 334 3.08 -1.52 -3.15
C CYS A 334 2.14 -2.07 -4.22
N LEU A 335 2.36 -3.32 -4.64
CA LEU A 335 1.52 -4.00 -5.61
C LEU A 335 0.06 -4.12 -5.14
N MET A 336 -0.16 -4.60 -3.91
CA MET A 336 -1.51 -4.78 -3.36
C MET A 336 -2.25 -3.45 -3.19
N VAL A 337 -1.57 -2.40 -2.74
CA VAL A 337 -2.16 -1.06 -2.61
C VAL A 337 -2.50 -0.49 -3.98
N GLY A 338 -1.63 -0.69 -4.97
CA GLY A 338 -1.86 -0.30 -6.35
C GLY A 338 -3.09 -1.01 -6.94
N ASP A 339 -3.15 -2.33 -6.82
CA ASP A 339 -4.24 -3.17 -7.34
C ASP A 339 -5.58 -2.82 -6.68
N HIS A 340 -5.61 -2.81 -5.35
CA HIS A 340 -6.82 -2.47 -4.60
C HIS A 340 -7.36 -1.08 -4.98
N ASN A 341 -6.49 -0.07 -5.00
CA ASN A 341 -6.93 1.30 -5.26
C ASN A 341 -7.34 1.50 -6.71
N TYR A 342 -6.62 0.92 -7.68
CA TYR A 342 -7.00 1.04 -9.09
C TYR A 342 -8.32 0.31 -9.37
N SER A 343 -8.46 -0.92 -8.87
CA SER A 343 -9.68 -1.72 -8.98
C SER A 343 -10.92 -1.00 -8.39
N SER A 344 -10.71 -0.15 -7.37
CA SER A 344 -11.80 0.59 -6.73
C SER A 344 -12.36 1.76 -7.55
N LEU A 345 -11.57 2.33 -8.48
CA LEU A 345 -11.94 3.53 -9.26
C LEU A 345 -13.25 3.31 -10.02
N GLY A 346 -14.25 4.15 -9.78
CA GLY A 346 -15.57 4.06 -10.43
C GLY A 346 -15.70 4.95 -11.67
N ASP A 347 -16.95 5.14 -12.12
CA ASP A 347 -17.27 5.97 -13.30
C ASP A 347 -17.59 7.43 -12.98
N ASN A 348 -17.40 7.84 -11.72
CA ASN A 348 -17.56 9.24 -11.35
C ASN A 348 -16.48 10.12 -12.01
N ALA A 349 -16.77 11.42 -12.15
CA ALA A 349 -15.89 12.34 -12.86
C ALA A 349 -14.47 12.42 -12.27
N ARG A 350 -14.31 12.23 -10.95
CA ARG A 350 -13.01 12.26 -10.28
C ARG A 350 -12.17 11.04 -10.64
N ASP A 351 -12.76 9.86 -10.59
CA ASP A 351 -12.06 8.59 -10.81
C ASP A 351 -11.67 8.42 -12.29
N LYS A 352 -12.52 8.90 -13.22
CA LYS A 352 -12.19 8.95 -14.65
C LYS A 352 -10.93 9.75 -14.97
N LEU A 353 -10.57 10.75 -14.16
CA LEU A 353 -9.31 11.50 -14.32
C LEU A 353 -8.07 10.72 -13.85
N LEU A 354 -8.26 9.71 -12.99
CA LEU A 354 -7.18 8.87 -12.46
C LEU A 354 -6.97 7.61 -13.32
N ARG A 355 -7.99 7.20 -14.07
CA ARG A 355 -7.94 6.07 -14.99
C ARG A 355 -6.92 6.34 -16.11
N LYS A 356 -6.18 5.30 -16.44
CA LYS A 356 -5.35 5.24 -17.65
C LYS A 356 -6.24 4.93 -18.85
N ARG A 357 -5.69 5.11 -20.04
CA ARG A 357 -6.34 4.68 -21.29
C ARG A 357 -5.57 3.47 -21.80
N GLY A 358 -6.27 2.36 -21.97
CA GLY A 358 -5.78 1.20 -22.70
C GLY A 358 -5.79 1.46 -24.20
N ASP A 359 -5.51 0.41 -24.95
CA ASP A 359 -5.68 0.37 -26.39
C ASP A 359 -7.14 -0.02 -26.73
N GLU A 360 -7.76 0.73 -27.64
CA GLU A 360 -9.16 0.52 -28.01
C GLU A 360 -9.41 -0.88 -28.59
N ALA A 361 -8.40 -1.47 -29.26
CA ALA A 361 -8.49 -2.82 -29.83
C ALA A 361 -8.54 -3.94 -28.76
N PHE A 362 -8.28 -3.61 -27.49
CA PHE A 362 -8.23 -4.56 -26.37
C PHE A 362 -9.32 -4.31 -25.32
N HIS A 363 -10.23 -3.35 -25.55
CA HIS A 363 -11.30 -3.00 -24.62
C HIS A 363 -12.31 -4.13 -24.36
N HIS A 364 -12.38 -5.14 -25.23
CA HIS A 364 -13.23 -6.32 -25.03
C HIS A 364 -12.71 -7.25 -23.92
N LEU A 365 -11.41 -7.20 -23.61
CA LEU A 365 -10.86 -7.92 -22.46
C LEU A 365 -11.12 -7.12 -21.18
N ALA A 366 -11.94 -7.65 -20.29
CA ALA A 366 -12.27 -7.01 -19.03
C ALA A 366 -11.35 -7.49 -17.90
N ALA A 367 -10.87 -6.57 -17.07
CA ALA A 367 -10.18 -6.90 -15.82
C ALA A 367 -11.17 -7.18 -14.68
N ASN A 368 -12.26 -6.41 -14.67
CA ASN A 368 -13.34 -6.47 -13.71
C ASN A 368 -14.62 -5.85 -14.31
N THR A 369 -15.74 -6.14 -13.65
CA THR A 369 -17.07 -5.67 -14.03
C THR A 369 -17.71 -4.92 -12.87
N ASP A 370 -18.65 -4.03 -13.19
CA ASP A 370 -19.50 -3.42 -12.19
C ASP A 370 -20.43 -4.49 -11.58
N ARG A 371 -20.54 -4.50 -10.25
CA ARG A 371 -21.27 -5.58 -9.55
C ARG A 371 -22.76 -5.58 -9.85
N GLN A 372 -23.35 -4.41 -10.11
CA GLN A 372 -24.78 -4.24 -10.32
C GLN A 372 -25.14 -4.46 -11.79
N THR A 373 -24.43 -3.79 -12.69
CA THR A 373 -24.74 -3.78 -14.13
C THR A 373 -24.09 -4.92 -14.90
N LYS A 374 -23.05 -5.57 -14.34
CA LYS A 374 -22.18 -6.54 -15.01
C LYS A 374 -21.44 -6.00 -16.23
N ALA A 375 -21.56 -4.72 -16.52
CA ALA A 375 -20.81 -4.07 -17.58
C ALA A 375 -19.31 -4.06 -17.25
N THR A 376 -18.48 -4.12 -18.29
CA THR A 376 -17.04 -3.95 -18.18
C THR A 376 -16.76 -2.61 -17.50
N LYS A 377 -16.09 -2.67 -16.34
CA LYS A 377 -15.72 -1.49 -15.58
C LYS A 377 -14.36 -0.99 -16.01
N GLN A 378 -13.39 -1.89 -16.15
CA GLN A 378 -12.03 -1.61 -16.60
C GLN A 378 -11.58 -2.64 -17.62
N ALA A 379 -11.00 -2.18 -18.73
CA ALA A 379 -10.30 -3.04 -19.68
C ALA A 379 -9.04 -3.64 -19.03
N LEU A 380 -8.59 -4.80 -19.51
CA LEU A 380 -7.50 -5.55 -18.89
C LEU A 380 -6.14 -4.84 -19.02
N ASP A 381 -5.83 -4.30 -20.20
CA ASP A 381 -4.59 -3.55 -20.40
C ASP A 381 -4.60 -2.23 -19.61
N GLU A 382 -5.74 -1.52 -19.61
CA GLU A 382 -5.98 -0.35 -18.76
C GLU A 382 -5.69 -0.66 -17.29
N HIS A 383 -6.24 -1.77 -16.78
CA HIS A 383 -6.03 -2.20 -15.41
C HIS A 383 -4.54 -2.44 -15.13
N LEU A 384 -3.85 -3.23 -15.95
CA LEU A 384 -2.43 -3.54 -15.75
C LEU A 384 -1.56 -2.27 -15.73
N ILE A 385 -1.72 -1.36 -16.69
CA ILE A 385 -0.93 -0.11 -16.73
C ILE A 385 -1.34 0.87 -15.61
N GLY A 386 -2.60 0.82 -15.18
CA GLY A 386 -3.16 1.60 -14.09
C GLY A 386 -2.60 1.18 -12.74
N VAL A 387 -2.65 -0.12 -12.44
CA VAL A 387 -2.04 -0.73 -11.26
C VAL A 387 -0.54 -0.46 -11.27
N GLY A 388 0.15 -0.65 -12.40
CA GLY A 388 1.57 -0.30 -12.53
C GLY A 388 1.86 1.16 -12.17
N ALA A 389 1.06 2.10 -12.66
CA ALA A 389 1.23 3.51 -12.35
C ALA A 389 0.99 3.86 -10.86
N LEU A 390 -0.05 3.29 -10.24
CA LEU A 390 -0.32 3.51 -8.81
C LEU A 390 0.72 2.85 -7.92
N THR A 391 1.16 1.63 -8.25
CA THR A 391 2.25 0.92 -7.56
C THR A 391 3.53 1.75 -7.58
N ALA A 392 3.94 2.24 -8.75
CA ALA A 392 5.11 3.10 -8.89
C ALA A 392 4.97 4.43 -8.10
N ALA A 393 3.78 4.99 -8.06
CA ALA A 393 3.51 6.24 -7.33
C ALA A 393 3.51 6.02 -5.81
N PHE A 394 2.98 4.89 -5.34
CA PHE A 394 2.96 4.54 -3.92
C PHE A 394 4.35 4.19 -3.40
N ALA A 395 5.13 3.40 -4.16
CA ALA A 395 6.50 3.05 -3.78
C ALA A 395 7.39 4.30 -3.55
N ARG A 396 7.24 5.34 -4.40
CA ARG A 396 7.96 6.62 -4.19
C ARG A 396 7.57 7.38 -2.93
N LYS A 397 6.42 7.06 -2.33
CA LYS A 397 5.96 7.69 -1.09
C LYS A 397 6.44 6.96 0.16
N LEU A 398 6.95 5.72 0.03
CA LEU A 398 7.42 4.96 1.18
C LEU A 398 8.49 5.71 1.99
N PRO A 399 9.53 6.31 1.39
CA PRO A 399 10.57 6.99 2.16
C PRO A 399 10.08 8.18 2.97
N VAL A 400 8.98 8.82 2.54
CA VAL A 400 8.46 10.04 3.16
C VAL A 400 7.23 9.78 4.02
N ILE A 401 6.76 8.53 4.12
CA ILE A 401 5.47 8.24 4.76
C ILE A 401 5.51 8.55 6.26
N ALA A 402 6.62 8.22 6.94
CA ALA A 402 6.79 8.50 8.36
C ALA A 402 6.72 10.01 8.66
N ASP A 403 7.29 10.81 7.77
CA ASP A 403 7.32 12.28 7.87
C ASP A 403 6.00 12.95 7.47
N ALA A 404 5.26 12.34 6.53
CA ALA A 404 4.03 12.91 5.98
C ALA A 404 2.79 12.55 6.81
N LEU A 405 2.86 11.49 7.61
CA LEU A 405 1.75 11.07 8.46
C LEU A 405 1.58 12.04 9.65
N PRO A 406 0.32 12.29 10.08
CA PRO A 406 0.08 13.10 11.26
C PRO A 406 0.78 12.50 12.50
N ALA A 407 1.66 13.27 13.12
CA ALA A 407 2.30 12.91 14.37
C ALA A 407 1.63 13.62 15.56
N LEU A 408 1.76 13.02 16.75
CA LEU A 408 1.39 13.68 17.99
C LEU A 408 2.45 14.75 18.30
N THR A 409 2.11 16.02 18.12
CA THR A 409 2.98 17.15 18.48
C THR A 409 2.99 17.37 19.99
N GLU A 410 3.73 18.37 20.48
CA GLU A 410 3.90 18.65 21.91
C GLU A 410 2.61 18.53 22.72
N GLN A 411 2.56 17.54 23.63
CA GLN A 411 1.46 17.32 24.56
C GLN A 411 1.93 17.62 25.98
N GLN A 412 1.50 18.77 26.50
CA GLN A 412 1.88 19.21 27.83
C GLN A 412 1.52 18.17 28.91
N TYR A 413 0.37 17.49 28.78
CA TYR A 413 -0.06 16.47 29.72
C TYR A 413 0.85 15.23 29.79
N LEU A 414 1.52 14.86 28.68
CA LEU A 414 2.46 13.74 28.66
C LEU A 414 3.86 14.16 29.14
N ALA A 415 4.23 15.42 28.93
CA ALA A 415 5.51 15.95 29.40
C ALA A 415 5.51 16.28 30.90
N GLN A 416 4.37 16.69 31.47
CA GLN A 416 4.28 17.14 32.85
C GLN A 416 4.50 16.01 33.86
N ASN A 417 5.26 16.33 34.92
CA ASN A 417 5.41 15.43 36.06
C ASN A 417 4.11 15.34 36.86
N THR A 418 3.72 14.11 37.20
CA THR A 418 2.64 13.88 38.14
C THR A 418 3.13 14.08 39.57
N SER A 419 2.35 14.80 40.37
CA SER A 419 2.58 14.98 41.81
C SER A 419 1.98 13.84 42.66
N ILE A 420 1.12 13.00 42.07
CA ILE A 420 0.41 11.93 42.77
C ILE A 420 1.40 10.83 43.19
N PRO A 421 1.59 10.55 44.50
CA PRO A 421 2.63 9.64 44.99
C PRO A 421 2.63 8.26 44.34
N ARG A 422 1.45 7.64 44.18
CA ARG A 422 1.30 6.30 43.57
C ARG A 422 1.75 6.24 42.11
N PHE A 423 1.82 7.36 41.40
CA PHE A 423 2.18 7.44 39.98
C PHE A 423 3.54 8.08 39.73
N LYS A 424 4.29 8.47 40.77
CA LYS A 424 5.60 9.12 40.62
C LYS A 424 6.61 8.31 39.79
N TRP A 425 6.50 6.98 39.78
CA TRP A 425 7.33 6.11 38.96
C TRP A 425 7.25 6.43 37.45
N GLN A 426 6.11 6.97 36.99
CA GLN A 426 5.90 7.39 35.60
C GLN A 426 6.83 8.53 35.19
N ASN A 427 7.16 9.45 36.12
CA ASN A 427 8.10 10.54 35.85
C ASN A 427 9.50 9.96 35.59
N LYS A 428 9.90 8.95 36.39
CA LYS A 428 11.20 8.29 36.23
C LYS A 428 11.27 7.51 34.92
N ALA A 429 10.20 6.82 34.54
CA ALA A 429 10.09 6.11 33.27
C ALA A 429 10.14 7.08 32.06
N TYR A 430 9.46 8.23 32.15
CA TYR A 430 9.50 9.27 31.11
C TYR A 430 10.90 9.85 30.92
N LEU A 431 11.57 10.22 32.01
CA LEU A 431 12.92 10.78 31.96
C LEU A 431 13.94 9.75 31.42
N LEU A 432 13.77 8.48 31.77
CA LEU A 432 14.61 7.41 31.23
C LEU A 432 14.39 7.26 29.71
N ALA A 433 13.14 7.27 29.25
CA ALA A 433 12.84 7.22 27.82
C ALA A 433 13.48 8.40 27.07
N GLN A 434 13.33 9.63 27.59
CA GLN A 434 13.99 10.82 27.04
C GLN A 434 15.51 10.69 26.97
N SER A 435 16.15 10.12 27.99
CA SER A 435 17.61 9.92 27.97
C SER A 435 18.08 8.91 26.91
N LEU A 436 17.19 8.01 26.48
CA LEU A 436 17.49 6.96 25.49
C LEU A 436 17.02 7.35 24.07
N GLN A 437 16.41 8.52 23.89
CA GLN A 437 15.77 8.92 22.63
C GLN A 437 16.73 8.82 21.44
N LYS A 438 17.94 9.40 21.55
CA LYS A 438 18.94 9.40 20.47
C LYS A 438 19.40 7.98 20.12
N ASP A 439 19.78 7.19 21.12
CA ASP A 439 20.23 5.82 20.93
C ASP A 439 19.13 4.95 20.29
N SER A 440 17.87 5.17 20.70
CA SER A 440 16.72 4.44 20.18
C SER A 440 16.37 4.78 18.73
N GLN A 441 16.70 5.99 18.27
CA GLN A 441 16.48 6.44 16.90
C GLN A 441 17.36 5.67 15.91
N GLU A 442 18.59 5.31 16.32
CA GLU A 442 19.55 4.60 15.49
C GLU A 442 19.44 3.07 15.64
N ASN A 443 19.14 2.59 16.85
CA ASN A 443 19.24 1.16 17.19
C ASN A 443 17.88 0.46 17.42
N GLY A 444 16.77 1.22 17.35
CA GLY A 444 15.45 0.74 17.72
C GLY A 444 15.22 0.73 19.24
N PHE A 445 13.97 0.46 19.64
CA PHE A 445 13.55 0.45 21.04
C PHE A 445 12.82 -0.84 21.40
N PHE A 446 13.27 -1.51 22.46
CA PHE A 446 12.56 -2.62 23.10
C PHE A 446 12.41 -2.34 24.59
N GLY A 447 11.19 -2.02 25.02
CA GLY A 447 10.88 -1.69 26.41
C GLY A 447 9.89 -2.68 27.04
N VAL A 448 10.15 -3.10 28.27
CA VAL A 448 9.26 -3.98 29.04
C VAL A 448 8.69 -3.25 30.24
N ASN A 449 7.42 -2.87 30.19
CA ASN A 449 6.72 -2.28 31.34
C ASN A 449 6.10 -3.37 32.22
N MET A 450 6.81 -3.73 33.30
CA MET A 450 6.38 -4.75 34.28
C MET A 450 5.74 -4.16 35.55
N ALA A 451 5.26 -2.92 35.53
CA ALA A 451 4.59 -2.34 36.70
C ALA A 451 3.33 -3.14 37.08
N SER A 452 3.04 -3.25 38.38
CA SER A 452 1.92 -4.03 38.90
C SER A 452 0.53 -3.52 38.43
N THR A 453 -0.50 -4.34 38.64
CA THR A 453 -1.89 -3.98 38.34
C THR A 453 -2.32 -2.76 39.16
N GLY A 454 -3.02 -1.80 38.53
CA GLY A 454 -3.45 -0.56 39.18
C GLY A 454 -2.39 0.54 39.30
N CYS A 455 -1.16 0.35 38.81
CA CYS A 455 -0.08 1.36 38.87
C CYS A 455 -0.16 2.46 37.79
N GLY A 456 -1.19 2.48 36.96
CA GLY A 456 -1.35 3.49 35.90
C GLY A 456 -0.46 3.27 34.66
N LYS A 457 -0.29 2.01 34.23
CA LYS A 457 0.54 1.65 33.07
C LYS A 457 0.18 2.36 31.76
N THR A 458 -1.11 2.66 31.54
CA THR A 458 -1.58 3.28 30.29
C THR A 458 -0.92 4.62 30.02
N ILE A 459 -0.94 5.54 31.00
CA ILE A 459 -0.27 6.85 30.89
C ILE A 459 1.24 6.66 30.85
N ALA A 460 1.79 5.74 31.65
CA ALA A 460 3.23 5.46 31.63
C ALA A 460 3.72 5.06 30.23
N ASN A 461 3.03 4.13 29.55
CA ASN A 461 3.39 3.68 28.20
C ASN A 461 3.32 4.82 27.19
N ALA A 462 2.26 5.65 27.26
CA ALA A 462 2.15 6.82 26.39
C ALA A 462 3.29 7.81 26.62
N ARG A 463 3.68 8.04 27.88
CA ARG A 463 4.82 8.89 28.23
C ARG A 463 6.15 8.29 27.76
N ILE A 464 6.36 6.98 27.92
CA ILE A 464 7.58 6.28 27.42
C ILE A 464 7.72 6.40 25.91
N MET A 465 6.64 6.27 25.14
CA MET A 465 6.71 6.42 23.67
C MET A 465 6.82 7.88 23.21
N TYR A 466 6.46 8.83 24.08
CA TYR A 466 6.46 10.27 23.79
C TYR A 466 7.77 10.96 24.19
N GLY A 467 8.45 10.46 25.23
CA GLY A 467 9.77 10.91 25.66
C GLY A 467 10.84 10.19 24.87
#